data_AF-A0A5D3DED9-F1
#
_entry.id   AF-A0A5D3DED9-F1
#
_cell.length_a   1.000
_cell.length_b   1.000
_cell.length_c   1.000
_cell.angle_alpha   90.00
_cell.angle_beta   90.00
_cell.angle_gamma   90.00
#
_symmetry.space_group_name_H-M   'P 1'
#
loop_
_entity.id
_entity.type
_entity.pdbx_description
1 polymer ?
#
loop_
_entity_poly.entity_id
_entity_poly.type
_entity_poly.pdbx_seq_one_letter_code
_entity_poly.pdbx_strand_id
1 'polypeptide(L)'
;MEMNCLGALDGTYIKVNVSATDRPRYRTRKGEVATNVLGVCDTKGDFMFVLSGWEGSAADSIILKDAISRHNRLKLPKEWRGGGNAPTIAREFFNMKYSLARNVTERAFWLLKGRWAILRGKSYYPVNVQCRTIMACCLLHNLINREMTNSEIIDDLDEGDSTYATTGGDEVNYIEASNEWSEWRD
;
A
#
# COMPACT_ATOMS: atom_id res chain seq x y z
N MET A 1 14.07 -10.62 24.98
CA MET A 1 13.91 -10.98 23.55
C MET A 1 13.06 -9.91 22.90
N GLU A 2 13.67 -9.06 22.08
CA GLU A 2 12.93 -8.14 21.22
C GLU A 2 12.22 -8.94 20.13
N MET A 3 10.91 -8.73 20.00
CA MET A 3 10.17 -9.22 18.85
C MET A 3 10.43 -8.26 17.69
N ASN A 4 11.45 -8.56 16.88
CA ASN A 4 11.78 -7.81 15.68
C ASN A 4 10.77 -8.16 14.59
N CYS A 5 9.72 -7.35 14.50
CA CYS A 5 8.73 -7.43 13.44
C CYS A 5 9.33 -6.85 12.16
N LEU A 6 9.47 -7.68 11.14
CA LEU A 6 10.07 -7.32 9.85
C LEU A 6 9.03 -6.77 8.86
N GLY A 7 7.76 -6.84 9.21
CA GLY A 7 6.64 -6.37 8.40
C GLY A 7 5.31 -6.92 8.90
N ALA A 8 4.23 -6.48 8.30
CA ALA A 8 2.87 -6.75 8.73
C ALA A 8 1.98 -7.16 7.57
N LEU A 9 0.91 -7.87 7.89
CA LEU A 9 -0.02 -8.45 6.93
C LEU A 9 -1.44 -8.00 7.27
N ASP A 10 -2.16 -7.52 6.28
CA ASP A 10 -3.58 -7.18 6.43
C ASP A 10 -4.35 -7.26 5.11
N GLY A 11 -5.66 -7.41 5.22
CA GLY A 11 -6.60 -7.35 4.10
C GLY A 11 -7.18 -5.95 3.89
N THR A 12 -7.49 -5.60 2.65
CA THR A 12 -8.24 -4.38 2.34
C THR A 12 -9.24 -4.60 1.22
N TYR A 13 -10.38 -3.91 1.29
CA TYR A 13 -11.41 -3.97 0.26
C TYR A 13 -11.26 -2.84 -0.76
N ILE A 14 -11.34 -3.16 -2.05
CA ILE A 14 -11.37 -2.19 -3.15
C ILE A 14 -12.65 -2.39 -3.94
N LYS A 15 -13.41 -1.31 -4.15
CA LYS A 15 -14.73 -1.36 -4.80
C LYS A 15 -14.57 -1.81 -6.25
N VAL A 16 -15.44 -2.73 -6.67
CA VAL A 16 -15.46 -3.26 -8.04
C VAL A 16 -16.87 -3.24 -8.59
N ASN A 17 -16.97 -3.30 -9.92
CA ASN A 17 -18.23 -3.57 -10.59
C ASN A 17 -18.24 -5.00 -11.12
N VAL A 18 -19.32 -5.72 -10.85
CA VAL A 18 -19.52 -7.11 -11.27
C VAL A 18 -20.95 -7.34 -11.74
N SER A 19 -21.15 -8.39 -12.53
CA SER A 19 -22.46 -8.82 -13.01
C SER A 19 -23.43 -9.08 -11.84
N ALA A 20 -24.73 -8.97 -12.07
CA ALA A 20 -25.73 -9.23 -11.02
C ALA A 20 -25.58 -10.63 -10.40
N THR A 21 -25.22 -11.62 -11.21
CA THR A 21 -24.96 -13.01 -10.81
C THR A 21 -23.77 -13.13 -9.86
N ASP A 22 -22.73 -12.30 -10.03
CA ASP A 22 -21.50 -12.36 -9.24
C ASP A 22 -21.54 -11.49 -7.97
N ARG A 23 -22.46 -10.51 -7.90
CA ARG A 23 -22.58 -9.59 -6.76
C ARG A 23 -22.58 -10.29 -5.39
N PRO A 24 -23.27 -11.43 -5.17
CA PRO A 24 -23.26 -12.11 -3.87
C PRO A 24 -21.86 -12.53 -3.44
N ARG A 25 -21.02 -13.01 -4.38
CA ARG A 25 -19.64 -13.44 -4.10
C ARG A 25 -18.76 -12.28 -3.68
N TYR A 26 -18.91 -11.14 -4.36
CA TYR A 26 -18.12 -9.93 -4.09
C TYR A 26 -18.69 -9.05 -2.97
N ARG A 27 -19.74 -9.48 -2.28
CA ARG A 27 -20.37 -8.70 -1.22
C ARG A 27 -19.59 -8.83 0.08
N THR A 28 -19.14 -7.70 0.63
CA THR A 28 -18.48 -7.64 1.94
C THR A 28 -19.51 -7.73 3.06
N ARG A 29 -19.03 -7.97 4.30
CA ARG A 29 -19.86 -7.91 5.51
C ARG A 29 -20.58 -6.56 5.69
N LYS A 30 -20.00 -5.47 5.17
CA LYS A 30 -20.60 -4.11 5.19
C LYS A 30 -21.60 -3.89 4.05
N GLY A 31 -21.86 -4.90 3.23
CA GLY A 31 -22.82 -4.84 2.13
C GLY A 31 -22.29 -4.19 0.85
N GLU A 32 -21.03 -3.76 0.83
CA GLU A 32 -20.40 -3.18 -0.36
C GLU A 32 -19.95 -4.28 -1.34
N VAL A 33 -19.95 -3.98 -2.64
CA VAL A 33 -19.40 -4.87 -3.68
C VAL A 33 -17.93 -4.51 -3.90
N ALA A 34 -17.02 -5.40 -3.49
CA ALA A 34 -15.58 -5.16 -3.49
C ALA A 34 -14.79 -6.45 -3.74
N THR A 35 -13.55 -6.30 -4.22
CA THR A 35 -12.55 -7.35 -4.16
C THR A 35 -11.74 -7.21 -2.87
N ASN A 36 -11.41 -8.32 -2.23
CA ASN A 36 -10.46 -8.36 -1.12
C ASN A 36 -9.03 -8.43 -1.69
N VAL A 37 -8.14 -7.65 -1.10
CA VAL A 37 -6.72 -7.57 -1.43
C VAL A 37 -5.93 -7.83 -0.17
N LEU A 38 -5.13 -8.89 -0.15
CA LEU A 38 -4.21 -9.17 0.93
C LEU A 38 -2.85 -8.56 0.63
N GLY A 39 -2.29 -7.80 1.56
CA GLY A 39 -0.98 -7.17 1.41
C GLY A 39 -0.06 -7.50 2.58
N VAL A 40 1.23 -7.58 2.29
CA VAL A 40 2.30 -7.60 3.28
C VAL A 40 3.18 -6.39 3.06
N CYS A 41 3.32 -5.57 4.08
CA CYS A 41 4.19 -4.39 4.06
C CYS A 41 5.39 -4.58 4.98
N ASP A 42 6.54 -4.04 4.62
CA ASP A 42 7.65 -3.90 5.55
C ASP A 42 7.41 -2.76 6.56
N THR A 43 8.37 -2.50 7.44
CA THR A 43 8.29 -1.43 8.45
C THR A 43 8.27 -0.01 7.86
N LYS A 44 8.67 0.15 6.59
CA LYS A 44 8.65 1.43 5.85
C LYS A 44 7.34 1.65 5.09
N GLY A 45 6.47 0.65 5.08
CA GLY A 45 5.21 0.67 4.35
C GLY A 45 5.32 0.21 2.89
N ASP A 46 6.48 -0.28 2.44
CA ASP A 46 6.64 -0.84 1.10
C ASP A 46 5.93 -2.20 1.03
N PHE A 47 5.12 -2.39 -0.02
CA PHE A 47 4.44 -3.65 -0.27
C PHE A 47 5.45 -4.71 -0.74
N MET A 48 5.75 -5.70 0.11
CA MET A 48 6.58 -6.85 -0.23
C MET A 48 5.80 -7.93 -1.00
N PHE A 49 4.50 -8.04 -0.72
CA PHE A 49 3.61 -8.99 -1.36
C PHE A 49 2.20 -8.42 -1.45
N VAL A 50 1.53 -8.66 -2.58
CA VAL A 50 0.14 -8.25 -2.80
C VAL A 50 -0.58 -9.36 -3.53
N LEU A 51 -1.75 -9.74 -3.01
CA LEU A 51 -2.66 -10.69 -3.64
C LEU A 51 -4.03 -10.05 -3.80
N SER A 52 -4.33 -9.59 -5.01
CA SER A 52 -5.61 -9.01 -5.40
C SER A 52 -6.52 -10.01 -6.10
N GLY A 53 -7.83 -9.73 -6.14
CA GLY A 53 -8.80 -10.47 -6.95
C GLY A 53 -9.62 -11.48 -6.19
N TRP A 54 -9.48 -11.52 -4.86
CA TRP A 54 -10.34 -12.33 -4.02
C TRP A 54 -11.73 -11.73 -3.92
N GLU A 55 -12.71 -12.61 -3.78
CA GLU A 55 -14.10 -12.26 -3.55
C GLU A 55 -14.23 -11.44 -2.27
N GLY A 56 -15.07 -10.40 -2.27
CA GLY A 56 -15.32 -9.56 -1.09
C GLY A 56 -15.91 -10.31 0.10
N SER A 57 -16.47 -11.51 -0.11
CA SER A 57 -16.93 -12.40 0.95
C SER A 57 -15.83 -13.30 1.53
N ALA A 58 -14.67 -13.41 0.87
CA ALA A 58 -13.58 -14.25 1.31
C ALA A 58 -12.88 -13.63 2.53
N ALA A 59 -12.72 -14.44 3.58
CA ALA A 59 -11.98 -14.05 4.78
C ALA A 59 -10.46 -14.07 4.52
N ASP A 60 -9.72 -13.15 5.17
CA ASP A 60 -8.26 -13.03 5.01
C ASP A 60 -7.51 -14.33 5.32
N SER A 61 -8.04 -15.17 6.22
CA SER A 61 -7.45 -16.48 6.54
C SER A 61 -7.52 -17.47 5.38
N ILE A 62 -8.56 -17.38 4.52
CA ILE A 62 -8.68 -18.19 3.30
C ILE A 62 -7.68 -17.71 2.26
N ILE A 63 -7.60 -16.38 2.10
CA ILE A 63 -6.68 -15.73 1.15
C ILE A 63 -5.23 -16.03 1.53
N LEU A 64 -4.91 -16.01 2.83
CA LEU A 64 -3.59 -16.34 3.34
C LEU A 64 -3.22 -17.80 3.08
N LYS A 65 -4.13 -18.75 3.33
CA LYS A 65 -3.90 -20.17 3.02
C LYS A 65 -3.56 -20.37 1.55
N ASP A 66 -4.33 -19.73 0.68
CA ASP A 66 -4.07 -19.75 -0.75
C ASP A 66 -2.72 -19.11 -1.09
N ALA A 67 -2.41 -17.92 -0.57
CA ALA A 67 -1.15 -17.22 -0.79
C ALA A 67 0.09 -18.05 -0.44
N ILE A 68 0.00 -18.88 0.61
CA ILE A 68 1.08 -19.78 1.03
C ILE A 68 1.23 -20.97 0.07
N SER A 69 0.13 -21.44 -0.53
CA SER A 69 0.08 -22.61 -1.41
C SER A 69 0.46 -22.34 -2.87
N ARG A 70 0.46 -21.07 -3.32
CA ARG A 70 0.71 -20.69 -4.73
C ARG A 70 2.14 -20.92 -5.20
N HIS A 71 2.31 -21.02 -6.52
CA HIS A 71 3.64 -21.12 -7.15
C HIS A 71 4.48 -19.83 -6.97
N ASN A 72 3.86 -18.65 -7.13
CA ASN A 72 4.42 -17.36 -6.71
C ASN A 72 4.03 -17.05 -5.26
N ARG A 73 4.33 -17.99 -4.36
CA ARG A 73 3.98 -17.92 -2.93
C ARG A 73 4.56 -16.69 -2.26
N LEU A 74 3.88 -16.25 -1.21
CA LEU A 74 4.47 -15.42 -0.18
C LEU A 74 5.75 -16.12 0.34
N LYS A 75 6.92 -15.63 -0.07
CA LYS A 75 8.21 -16.12 0.40
C LYS A 75 8.48 -15.49 1.75
N LEU A 76 7.98 -16.11 2.81
CA LEU A 76 8.35 -15.75 4.17
C LEU A 76 9.87 -15.99 4.34
N PRO A 77 10.64 -14.96 4.71
CA PRO A 77 12.03 -15.16 5.10
C PRO A 77 12.11 -16.18 6.25
N LYS A 78 13.18 -16.99 6.30
CA LYS A 78 13.27 -18.16 7.21
C LYS A 78 13.09 -17.79 8.69
N GLU A 79 13.50 -16.57 9.06
CA GLU A 79 13.33 -15.94 10.38
C GLU A 79 11.86 -15.72 10.80
N TRP A 80 10.90 -15.76 9.88
CA TRP A 80 9.45 -15.62 10.16
C TRP A 80 8.78 -16.94 10.56
N ARG A 81 9.51 -18.07 10.55
CA ARG A 81 9.01 -19.42 10.93
C ARG A 81 9.28 -19.77 12.39
N GLY A 82 9.45 -18.78 13.26
CA GLY A 82 9.79 -18.97 14.67
C GLY A 82 8.56 -19.26 15.53
N GLY A 83 8.45 -20.49 16.02
CA GLY A 83 7.57 -20.86 17.13
C GLY A 83 8.20 -20.53 18.49
N GLY A 84 7.38 -20.06 19.43
CA GLY A 84 7.76 -19.84 20.82
C GLY A 84 6.53 -19.60 21.69
N ASN A 85 6.39 -20.38 22.77
CA ASN A 85 5.29 -20.33 23.73
C ASN A 85 5.11 -18.95 24.36
N ALA A 86 3.86 -18.50 24.57
CA ALA A 86 3.54 -17.19 25.13
C ALA A 86 3.14 -17.27 26.61
N PRO A 87 3.81 -16.53 27.52
CA PRO A 87 3.34 -16.29 28.89
C PRO A 87 2.34 -15.11 28.96
N THR A 88 1.56 -15.02 30.03
CA THR A 88 0.30 -14.25 30.12
C THR A 88 0.46 -12.72 30.06
N ILE A 89 1.59 -12.14 30.51
CA ILE A 89 1.95 -10.70 30.35
C ILE A 89 2.49 -10.42 28.93
N ALA A 90 3.10 -11.42 28.30
CA ALA A 90 3.53 -11.31 26.91
C ALA A 90 2.34 -11.12 25.96
N ARG A 91 1.10 -11.43 26.37
CA ARG A 91 -0.09 -11.16 25.55
C ARG A 91 -0.30 -9.67 25.31
N GLU A 92 -0.13 -8.81 26.30
CA GLU A 92 -0.29 -7.35 26.12
C GLU A 92 0.86 -6.77 25.31
N PHE A 93 2.10 -7.21 25.58
CA PHE A 93 3.25 -6.83 24.78
C PHE A 93 3.16 -7.32 23.33
N PHE A 94 2.69 -8.56 23.13
CA PHE A 94 2.41 -9.16 21.84
C PHE A 94 1.29 -8.40 21.12
N ASN A 95 0.18 -8.14 21.79
CA ASN A 95 -0.93 -7.37 21.24
C ASN A 95 -0.50 -5.95 20.88
N MET A 96 0.35 -5.30 21.68
CA MET A 96 0.92 -3.98 21.39
C MET A 96 1.80 -4.04 20.14
N LYS A 97 2.76 -4.97 20.10
CA LYS A 97 3.65 -5.15 18.93
C LYS A 97 2.88 -5.56 17.67
N TYR A 98 1.86 -6.42 17.82
CA TYR A 98 0.94 -6.82 16.76
C TYR A 98 0.10 -5.64 16.25
N SER A 99 -0.42 -4.82 17.17
CA SER A 99 -1.15 -3.59 16.81
C SER A 99 -0.25 -2.59 16.09
N LEU A 100 0.99 -2.40 16.55
CA LEU A 100 1.98 -1.55 15.88
C LEU A 100 2.28 -2.05 14.47
N ALA A 101 2.49 -3.36 14.30
CA ALA A 101 2.70 -3.97 13.01
C ALA A 101 1.50 -3.74 12.08
N ARG A 102 0.28 -4.04 12.56
CA ARG A 102 -0.96 -3.84 11.80
C ARG A 102 -1.16 -2.39 11.38
N ASN A 103 -0.86 -1.42 12.26
CA ASN A 103 -0.93 0.01 11.96
C ASN A 103 -0.09 0.38 10.73
N VAL A 104 1.09 -0.23 10.53
CA VAL A 104 1.94 0.04 9.37
C VAL A 104 1.26 -0.40 8.08
N THR A 105 0.70 -1.61 8.03
CA THR A 105 0.01 -2.12 6.82
C THR A 105 -1.30 -1.38 6.56
N GLU A 106 -2.07 -1.10 7.61
CA GLU A 106 -3.29 -0.27 7.48
C GLU A 106 -2.95 1.13 6.95
N ARG A 107 -1.86 1.73 7.46
CA ARG A 107 -1.37 3.03 6.98
C ARG A 107 -0.91 2.97 5.53
N ALA A 108 -0.17 1.93 5.14
CA ALA A 108 0.28 1.73 3.76
C ALA A 108 -0.91 1.62 2.79
N PHE A 109 -1.92 0.82 3.13
CA PHE A 109 -3.15 0.74 2.34
C PHE A 109 -3.93 2.05 2.30
N TRP A 110 -3.98 2.78 3.43
CA TRP A 110 -4.62 4.08 3.48
C TRP A 110 -3.92 5.10 2.56
N LEU A 111 -2.59 5.17 2.62
CA LEU A 111 -1.78 6.02 1.74
C LEU A 111 -1.93 5.62 0.28
N LEU A 112 -1.93 4.32 -0.03
CA LEU A 112 -2.17 3.81 -1.38
C LEU A 112 -3.51 4.32 -1.94
N LYS A 113 -4.59 4.19 -1.17
CA LYS A 113 -5.93 4.67 -1.56
C LYS A 113 -6.03 6.20 -1.61
N GLY A 114 -5.24 6.89 -0.79
CA GLY A 114 -5.13 8.35 -0.81
C GLY A 114 -4.44 8.87 -2.06
N ARG A 115 -3.32 8.25 -2.46
CA ARG A 115 -2.53 8.62 -3.65
C ARG A 115 -3.25 8.30 -4.95
N TRP A 116 -3.96 7.16 -5.01
CA TRP A 116 -4.53 6.67 -6.27
C TRP A 116 -6.05 6.77 -6.29
N ALA A 117 -6.55 7.85 -6.89
CA ALA A 117 -8.00 8.12 -6.98
C ALA A 117 -8.81 6.97 -7.61
N ILE A 118 -8.19 6.24 -8.55
CA ILE A 118 -8.77 5.08 -9.23
C ILE A 118 -9.14 3.91 -8.29
N LEU A 119 -8.61 3.89 -7.06
CA LEU A 119 -8.90 2.87 -6.05
C LEU A 119 -10.02 3.26 -5.08
N ARG A 120 -10.46 4.53 -5.08
CA ARG A 120 -11.44 5.06 -4.11
C ARG A 120 -12.89 4.76 -4.50
N GLY A 121 -13.16 4.73 -5.80
CA GLY A 121 -14.49 4.55 -6.38
C GLY A 121 -14.75 3.14 -6.91
N LYS A 122 -15.98 2.90 -7.36
CA LYS A 122 -16.28 1.72 -8.18
C LYS A 122 -15.52 1.84 -9.49
N SER A 123 -14.79 0.81 -9.85
CA SER A 123 -14.13 0.73 -11.15
C SER A 123 -15.15 0.56 -12.27
N TYR A 124 -14.92 1.21 -13.40
CA TYR A 124 -15.59 0.91 -14.67
C TYR A 124 -15.02 -0.36 -15.32
N TYR A 125 -13.82 -0.76 -14.91
CA TYR A 125 -13.11 -1.88 -15.49
C TYR A 125 -13.60 -3.22 -14.91
N PRO A 126 -13.55 -4.31 -15.70
CA PRO A 126 -13.73 -5.66 -15.18
C PRO A 126 -12.74 -5.98 -14.06
N VAL A 127 -13.12 -6.90 -13.16
CA VAL A 127 -12.35 -7.22 -11.94
C VAL A 127 -10.90 -7.57 -12.23
N ASN A 128 -10.64 -8.36 -13.28
CA ASN A 128 -9.28 -8.76 -13.66
C ASN A 128 -8.40 -7.55 -14.05
N VAL A 129 -8.96 -6.56 -14.74
CA VAL A 129 -8.26 -5.31 -15.08
C VAL A 129 -8.03 -4.50 -13.81
N GLN A 130 -9.05 -4.36 -12.96
CA GLN A 130 -8.90 -3.66 -11.68
C GLN A 130 -7.81 -4.30 -10.81
N CYS A 131 -7.69 -5.63 -10.79
CA CYS A 131 -6.62 -6.34 -10.06
C CYS A 131 -5.22 -5.95 -10.57
N ARG A 132 -5.05 -5.87 -11.90
CA ARG A 132 -3.79 -5.42 -12.49
C ARG A 132 -3.49 -3.97 -12.13
N THR A 133 -4.50 -3.11 -12.16
CA THR A 133 -4.38 -1.71 -11.71
C THR A 133 -3.95 -1.63 -10.25
N ILE A 134 -4.56 -2.43 -9.36
CA ILE A 134 -4.19 -2.49 -7.94
C ILE A 134 -2.72 -2.86 -7.78
N MET A 135 -2.27 -3.93 -8.46
CA MET A 135 -0.87 -4.34 -8.40
C MET A 135 0.08 -3.26 -8.93
N ALA A 136 -0.27 -2.60 -10.04
CA ALA A 136 0.51 -1.49 -10.58
C ALA A 136 0.59 -0.32 -9.59
N CYS A 137 -0.51 0.05 -8.94
CA CYS A 137 -0.54 1.08 -7.91
C CYS A 137 0.37 0.73 -6.72
N CYS A 138 0.41 -0.53 -6.28
CA CYS A 138 1.32 -0.97 -5.22
C CYS A 138 2.79 -0.87 -5.64
N LEU A 139 3.12 -1.28 -6.86
CA LEU A 139 4.49 -1.15 -7.39
C LEU A 139 4.94 0.30 -7.49
N LEU A 140 4.08 1.17 -8.05
CA LEU A 140 4.34 2.61 -8.15
C LEU A 140 4.40 3.27 -6.78
N HIS A 141 3.58 2.83 -5.82
CA HIS A 141 3.66 3.31 -4.45
C HIS A 141 5.04 3.06 -3.84
N ASN A 142 5.55 1.83 -3.97
CA ASN A 142 6.89 1.48 -3.48
C ASN A 142 7.98 2.30 -4.19
N LEU A 143 7.87 2.49 -5.51
CA LEU A 143 8.83 3.30 -6.26
C LEU A 143 8.87 4.73 -5.71
N ILE A 144 7.71 5.37 -5.56
CA ILE A 144 7.63 6.73 -5.00
C ILE A 144 8.18 6.77 -3.58
N ASN A 145 7.85 5.77 -2.76
CA ASN A 145 8.31 5.72 -1.37
C ASN A 145 9.85 5.64 -1.30
N ARG A 146 10.47 4.86 -2.18
CA ARG A 146 11.95 4.75 -2.28
C ARG A 146 12.59 6.05 -2.75
N GLU A 147 12.07 6.68 -3.80
CA GLU A 147 12.63 7.93 -4.32
C GLU A 147 12.45 9.10 -3.34
N MET A 148 11.27 9.22 -2.69
CA MET A 148 11.06 10.25 -1.67
C MET A 148 11.92 10.04 -0.42
N THR A 149 12.15 8.78 0.00
CA THR A 149 13.06 8.49 1.12
C THR A 149 14.52 8.78 0.75
N ASN A 150 14.92 8.57 -0.51
CA ASN A 150 16.26 8.91 -0.99
C ASN A 150 16.48 10.42 -1.13
N SER A 151 15.42 11.18 -1.42
CA SER A 151 15.49 12.64 -1.57
C SER A 151 15.85 13.37 -0.27
N GLU A 152 15.61 12.77 0.90
CA GLU A 152 16.03 13.34 2.20
C GLU A 152 17.50 13.01 2.56
N ILE A 153 18.20 12.21 1.74
CA ILE A 153 19.60 11.78 1.98
C ILE A 153 20.60 12.54 1.09
N ILE A 154 20.14 13.26 0.06
CA ILE A 154 20.99 14.06 -0.83
C ILE A 154 20.83 15.54 -0.44
N ASP A 155 21.43 15.96 0.68
CA ASP A 155 21.61 17.39 0.97
C ASP A 155 22.95 17.73 1.67
N ASP A 156 23.86 16.76 1.87
CA ASP A 156 25.14 17.00 2.57
C ASP A 156 26.38 16.58 1.77
N LEU A 157 26.42 16.84 0.46
CA LEU A 157 27.67 16.76 -0.31
C LEU A 157 27.83 17.98 -1.22
N ASP A 158 28.20 19.11 -0.64
CA ASP A 158 29.12 20.02 -1.31
C ASP A 158 30.01 20.77 -0.30
N GLU A 159 31.24 20.28 -0.14
CA GLU A 159 32.35 21.01 0.45
C GLU A 159 33.40 21.16 -0.67
N GLY A 160 33.42 22.30 -1.37
CA GLY A 160 34.27 22.38 -2.58
C GLY A 160 34.30 23.67 -3.43
N ASP A 161 34.51 24.83 -2.80
CA ASP A 161 35.34 25.94 -3.33
C ASP A 161 34.83 26.89 -4.46
N SER A 162 34.95 28.20 -4.13
CA SER A 162 35.39 29.33 -4.96
C SER A 162 34.42 30.16 -5.85
N THR A 163 34.39 31.45 -5.48
CA THR A 163 34.22 32.68 -6.29
C THR A 163 32.82 33.11 -6.73
N TYR A 164 32.32 34.12 -6.01
CA TYR A 164 31.22 35.00 -6.41
C TYR A 164 31.68 35.95 -7.54
N ALA A 165 31.10 35.76 -8.73
CA ALA A 165 30.98 36.80 -9.74
C ALA A 165 29.51 36.89 -10.21
N THR A 166 29.02 38.13 -10.17
CA THR A 166 27.69 38.67 -10.45
C THR A 166 27.05 38.25 -11.78
N THR A 167 25.72 38.06 -11.78
CA THR A 167 24.67 38.71 -12.63
C THR A 167 23.41 37.83 -12.55
N GLY A 168 22.31 38.23 -11.90
CA GLY A 168 21.32 39.18 -12.41
C GLY A 168 20.24 38.44 -13.20
N GLY A 169 19.07 38.18 -12.60
CA GLY A 169 17.92 37.60 -13.31
C GLY A 169 16.78 37.09 -12.42
N ASP A 170 15.80 37.97 -12.19
CA ASP A 170 14.36 37.76 -11.97
C ASP A 170 13.87 36.72 -10.94
N GLU A 171 13.53 37.21 -9.74
CA GLU A 171 12.60 36.55 -8.82
C GLU A 171 11.18 36.47 -9.44
N VAL A 172 10.68 35.26 -9.63
CA VAL A 172 9.28 35.01 -9.99
C VAL A 172 8.40 35.21 -8.74
N ASN A 173 7.77 36.38 -8.65
CA ASN A 173 6.97 36.79 -7.47
C ASN A 173 5.46 36.53 -7.58
N TYR A 174 4.97 35.67 -8.49
CA TYR A 174 3.57 35.23 -8.46
C TYR A 174 3.32 33.93 -9.21
N ILE A 175 2.45 33.08 -8.66
CA ILE A 175 1.91 31.88 -9.32
C ILE A 175 0.40 32.09 -9.44
N GLU A 176 -0.12 32.28 -10.65
CA GLU A 176 -1.57 32.20 -10.92
C GLU A 176 -1.97 30.77 -11.30
N ALA A 177 -3.09 30.31 -10.74
CA ALA A 177 -3.70 29.05 -11.13
C ALA A 177 -4.48 29.25 -12.43
N SER A 178 -4.02 28.62 -13.51
CA SER A 178 -4.76 28.59 -14.78
C SER A 178 -5.91 27.58 -14.71
N ASN A 179 -7.09 28.03 -15.13
CA ASN A 179 -8.30 27.21 -15.19
C ASN A 179 -8.42 26.39 -16.48
N GLU A 180 -7.38 26.34 -17.33
CA GLU A 180 -7.35 25.62 -18.62
C GLU A 180 -7.77 24.14 -18.51
N TRP A 181 -7.55 23.51 -17.36
CA TRP A 181 -7.96 22.12 -17.12
C TRP A 181 -9.48 21.91 -16.97
N SER A 182 -10.27 23.00 -16.88
CA SER A 182 -11.72 22.93 -16.72
C SER A 182 -12.47 22.92 -18.06
N GLU A 183 -11.85 23.30 -19.18
CA GLU A 183 -12.51 23.44 -20.49
C GLU A 183 -12.65 22.12 -21.28
N TRP A 184 -12.02 21.03 -20.82
CA TRP A 184 -12.06 19.73 -21.53
C TRP A 184 -13.18 18.79 -21.04
N ARG A 185 -14.15 19.28 -20.26
CA ARG A 185 -15.16 18.45 -19.59
C ARG A 185 -16.60 18.60 -20.06
N ASP A 186 -16.84 19.32 -21.15
CA ASP A 186 -18.14 19.32 -21.85
C ASP A 186 -18.13 18.39 -23.07
#